data_AF-A0A2V6BAR6-F1
#
_entry.id   AF-A0A2V6BAR6-F1
#
_cell.length_a   1.000
_cell.length_b   1.000
_cell.length_c   1.000
_cell.angle_alpha   90.00
_cell.angle_beta   90.00
_cell.angle_gamma   90.00
#
_symmetry.space_group_name_H-M   'P 1'
#
loop_
_entity.id
_entity.type
_entity.pdbx_description
1 polymer ?
#
loop_
_entity_poly.entity_id
_entity_poly.type
_entity_poly.pdbx_seq_one_letter_code
_entity_poly.pdbx_strand_id
1 'polypeptide(L)'
;MSTKANSVINPAAALGGGFILVIIHRLFGLTAYFSHAFGIVVKGKPEVLVQNGMLHRRNMVWNHISEHDLEEDMRLDAKTEDLSKIKVARIDRSGDISFIKAE
;
A
#
# COMPACT_ATOMS: atom_id res chain seq x y z
N MET A 1 57.25 -26.21 1.06
CA MET A 1 56.58 -24.90 1.09
C MET A 1 56.31 -24.46 -0.36
N SER A 2 55.15 -24.81 -0.91
CA SER A 2 54.68 -24.46 -2.28
C SER A 2 53.27 -25.04 -2.40
N THR A 3 52.20 -24.41 -2.89
CA THR A 3 51.92 -23.07 -3.42
C THR A 3 50.41 -22.88 -3.20
N LYS A 4 49.95 -21.65 -2.96
CA LYS A 4 48.51 -21.34 -2.80
C LYS A 4 47.70 -21.86 -3.99
N ALA A 5 46.66 -22.64 -3.71
CA ALA A 5 45.63 -22.99 -4.68
C ALA A 5 44.89 -21.70 -5.07
N ASN A 6 45.24 -21.12 -6.22
CA ASN A 6 44.44 -20.08 -6.83
C ASN A 6 43.13 -20.73 -7.26
N SER A 7 42.04 -20.47 -6.53
CA SER A 7 40.68 -20.77 -6.97
C SER A 7 40.36 -19.88 -8.18
N VAL A 8 40.82 -20.30 -9.35
CA VAL A 8 40.50 -19.62 -10.61
C VAL A 8 39.00 -19.73 -10.78
N ILE A 9 38.30 -18.61 -10.60
CA ILE A 9 36.85 -18.55 -10.81
C ILE A 9 36.65 -18.94 -12.27
N ASN A 10 36.06 -20.11 -12.51
CA ASN A 10 35.79 -20.57 -13.86
C ASN A 10 34.86 -19.53 -14.53
N PRO A 11 35.27 -18.88 -15.63
CA PRO A 11 34.48 -17.82 -16.25
C PRO A 11 33.08 -18.32 -16.65
N ALA A 12 32.91 -19.60 -16.98
CA ALA A 12 31.60 -20.20 -17.22
C ALA A 12 30.73 -20.24 -15.95
N ALA A 13 31.32 -20.48 -14.78
CA ALA A 13 30.61 -20.46 -13.50
C ALA A 13 30.23 -19.03 -13.09
N ALA A 14 31.08 -18.04 -13.35
CA ALA A 14 30.77 -16.63 -13.10
C ALA A 14 29.61 -16.14 -14.00
N LEU A 15 29.63 -16.48 -15.28
CA LEU A 15 28.55 -16.17 -16.22
C LEU A 15 27.24 -16.89 -15.83
N GLY A 16 27.33 -18.15 -15.40
CA GLY A 16 26.19 -18.91 -14.89
C GLY A 16 25.56 -18.28 -13.65
N GLY A 17 26.39 -17.85 -12.68
CA GLY A 17 25.92 -17.16 -11.47
C GLY A 17 25.24 -15.83 -11.78
N GLY A 18 25.82 -15.02 -12.67
CA GLY A 18 25.21 -13.76 -13.11
C GLY A 18 23.87 -13.97 -13.83
N PHE A 19 23.78 -15.01 -14.67
CA PHE A 19 22.55 -15.37 -15.36
C PHE A 19 21.43 -15.79 -14.40
N ILE A 20 21.77 -16.61 -13.40
CA ILE A 20 20.83 -17.01 -12.32
C ILE A 20 20.35 -15.77 -11.56
N LEU A 21 21.26 -14.84 -11.23
CA LEU A 21 20.90 -13.60 -10.54
C LEU A 21 19.93 -12.74 -11.35
N VAL A 22 20.15 -12.61 -12.67
CA VAL A 22 19.23 -11.91 -13.58
C VAL A 22 17.87 -12.59 -13.63
N ILE A 23 17.82 -13.93 -13.66
CA ILE A 23 16.55 -14.68 -13.63
C ILE A 23 15.82 -14.44 -12.31
N ILE A 24 16.50 -14.56 -11.17
CA ILE A 24 15.93 -14.32 -9.85
C ILE A 24 15.40 -12.89 -9.74
N HIS A 25 16.17 -11.90 -10.21
CA HIS A 25 15.74 -10.51 -10.20
C HIS A 25 14.52 -10.28 -11.09
N ARG A 26 14.48 -10.88 -12.29
CA ARG A 26 13.31 -10.82 -13.18
C ARG A 26 12.10 -11.52 -12.58
N LEU A 27 12.28 -12.64 -11.88
CA LEU A 27 11.21 -13.33 -11.17
C LEU A 27 10.65 -12.44 -10.05
N PHE A 28 11.49 -11.81 -9.23
CA PHE A 28 11.04 -10.87 -8.21
C PHE A 28 10.29 -9.68 -8.80
N GLY A 29 10.83 -9.08 -9.88
CA GLY A 29 10.17 -7.98 -10.59
C GLY A 29 8.82 -8.40 -11.19
N LEU A 30 8.74 -9.58 -11.81
CA LEU A 30 7.50 -10.13 -12.36
C LEU A 30 6.50 -10.47 -11.25
N THR A 31 6.92 -11.05 -10.12
CA THR A 31 6.02 -11.31 -8.98
C THR A 31 5.52 -10.02 -8.35
N ALA A 32 6.35 -8.98 -8.26
CA ALA A 32 5.95 -7.66 -7.79
C ALA A 32 4.99 -6.98 -8.77
N TYR A 33 5.19 -7.17 -10.08
CA TYR A 33 4.32 -6.62 -11.13
C TYR A 33 2.98 -7.37 -11.26
N PHE A 34 3.00 -8.70 -11.18
CA PHE A 34 1.80 -9.55 -11.21
C PHE A 34 1.01 -9.48 -9.90
N SER A 35 1.62 -8.96 -8.83
CA SER A 35 0.91 -8.44 -7.69
C SER A 35 0.17 -7.15 -8.10
N HIS A 36 -0.89 -7.32 -8.88
CA HIS A 36 -1.95 -6.35 -9.03
C HIS A 36 -2.55 -5.97 -7.65
N ALA A 37 -2.31 -6.79 -6.62
CA ALA A 37 -2.55 -6.48 -5.21
C ALA A 37 -1.62 -5.38 -4.67
N PHE A 38 -0.32 -5.38 -4.99
CA PHE A 38 0.59 -4.29 -4.60
C PHE A 38 0.26 -3.01 -5.36
N GLY A 39 -0.14 -3.13 -6.63
CA GLY A 39 -0.66 -2.00 -7.41
C GLY A 39 -1.96 -1.41 -6.85
N ILE A 40 -2.82 -2.19 -6.18
CA ILE A 40 -4.02 -1.69 -5.47
C ILE A 40 -3.65 -1.09 -4.12
N VAL A 41 -2.77 -1.75 -3.36
CA VAL A 41 -2.22 -1.25 -2.08
C VAL A 41 -1.45 0.06 -2.26
N VAL A 42 -0.75 0.24 -3.40
CA VAL A 42 0.02 1.45 -3.72
C VAL A 42 -0.76 2.48 -4.54
N LYS A 43 -1.79 2.09 -5.32
CA LYS A 43 -2.51 3.08 -6.16
C LYS A 43 -3.33 4.11 -5.39
N GLY A 44 -3.47 3.99 -4.06
CA GLY A 44 -4.13 5.01 -3.23
C GLY A 44 -5.41 5.49 -3.91
N LYS A 45 -6.29 4.53 -4.23
CA LYS A 45 -7.61 4.88 -4.75
C LYS A 45 -8.37 5.46 -3.55
N PRO A 46 -8.98 6.64 -3.67
CA PRO A 46 -9.74 7.19 -2.56
C PRO A 46 -10.88 6.24 -2.23
N GLU A 47 -10.76 5.56 -1.08
CA GLU A 47 -11.78 4.64 -0.59
C GLU A 47 -12.79 5.39 0.25
N VAL A 48 -14.06 5.05 0.07
CA VAL A 48 -15.16 5.66 0.80
C VAL A 48 -15.21 5.03 2.20
N LEU A 49 -15.03 5.85 3.23
CA LEU A 49 -15.14 5.45 4.63
C LEU A 49 -16.57 5.61 5.14
N VAL A 50 -17.26 6.67 4.71
CA VAL A 50 -18.65 6.97 5.09
C VAL A 50 -19.44 7.31 3.83
N GLN A 51 -20.68 6.82 3.73
CA GLN A 51 -21.61 7.22 2.68
C GLN A 51 -23.01 7.38 3.27
N ASN A 52 -23.58 8.57 3.13
CA ASN A 52 -24.90 8.96 3.64
C ASN A 52 -25.10 8.55 5.11
N GLY A 53 -24.15 8.90 5.97
CA GLY A 53 -24.16 8.53 7.38
C GLY A 53 -23.88 7.05 7.70
N MET A 54 -23.56 6.21 6.71
CA MET A 54 -23.22 4.80 6.93
C MET A 54 -21.72 4.54 6.84
N LEU A 55 -21.17 3.91 7.89
CA LEU A 55 -19.77 3.48 7.98
C LEU A 55 -19.48 2.26 7.09
N HIS A 56 -18.48 2.38 6.24
CA HIS A 56 -17.92 1.29 5.47
C HIS A 56 -16.77 0.64 6.24
N ARG A 57 -17.13 -0.12 7.30
CA ARG A 57 -16.18 -0.78 8.21
C ARG A 57 -15.10 -1.60 7.49
N ARG A 58 -15.47 -2.27 6.38
CA ARG A 58 -14.52 -3.01 5.56
C ARG A 58 -13.39 -2.08 5.07
N ASN A 59 -13.74 -0.96 4.45
CA ASN A 59 -12.76 -0.01 3.92
C ASN A 59 -11.95 0.62 5.06
N MET A 60 -12.56 0.89 6.21
CA MET A 60 -11.81 1.37 7.38
C MET A 60 -10.72 0.39 7.82
N VAL A 61 -11.04 -0.92 7.88
CA VAL A 61 -10.06 -1.98 8.21
C VAL A 61 -8.94 -2.07 7.16
N TRP A 62 -9.27 -2.00 5.87
CA TRP A 62 -8.26 -2.05 4.80
C TRP A 62 -7.32 -0.84 4.83
N ASN A 63 -7.82 0.33 5.25
CA ASN A 63 -7.03 1.55 5.34
C ASN A 63 -6.46 1.80 6.76
N HIS A 64 -6.61 0.86 7.69
CA HIS A 64 -6.16 0.98 9.08
C HIS A 64 -6.68 2.24 9.79
N ILE A 65 -7.89 2.69 9.45
CA ILE A 65 -8.57 3.82 10.08
C ILE A 65 -9.50 3.29 11.17
N SER A 66 -9.33 3.78 12.39
CA SER A 66 -10.25 3.47 13.49
C SER A 66 -11.48 4.40 13.47
N GLU A 67 -12.54 4.00 14.15
CA GLU A 67 -13.70 4.89 14.37
C GLU A 67 -13.28 6.16 15.11
N HIS A 68 -12.31 6.07 16.01
CA HIS A 68 -11.79 7.20 16.75
C HIS A 68 -11.06 8.22 15.86
N ASP A 69 -10.22 7.74 14.93
CA ASP A 69 -9.51 8.61 13.98
C ASP A 69 -10.51 9.36 13.09
N LEU A 70 -11.53 8.64 12.61
CA LEU A 70 -12.61 9.25 11.82
C LEU A 70 -13.39 10.30 12.63
N GLU A 71 -13.74 10.01 13.88
CA GLU A 71 -14.44 10.95 14.76
C GLU A 71 -13.57 12.19 15.09
N GLU A 72 -12.26 12.00 15.27
CA GLU A 72 -11.32 13.10 15.48
C GLU A 72 -11.27 14.02 14.26
N ASP A 73 -11.08 13.46 13.06
CA ASP A 73 -11.06 14.21 11.80
C ASP A 73 -12.42 14.85 11.49
N MET A 74 -13.53 14.19 11.83
CA MET A 74 -14.87 14.80 11.72
C MET A 74 -15.02 16.03 12.63
N ARG A 75 -14.47 15.99 13.84
CA ARG A 75 -14.49 17.13 14.76
C ARG A 75 -13.56 18.25 14.29
N LEU A 76 -12.38 17.91 13.79
CA LEU A 76 -11.37 18.87 13.35
C LEU A 76 -11.72 19.53 12.01
N ASP A 77 -12.14 18.76 11.01
CA ASP A 77 -12.32 19.24 9.64
C ASP A 77 -13.78 19.41 9.25
N ALA A 78 -14.63 18.41 9.55
CA ALA A 78 -16.06 18.51 9.26
C ALA A 78 -16.82 19.38 10.28
N LYS A 79 -16.21 19.72 11.42
CA LYS A 79 -16.83 20.50 12.52
C LYS A 79 -18.17 19.90 12.98
N THR A 80 -18.27 18.57 13.01
CA THR A 80 -19.48 17.88 13.46
C THR A 80 -19.17 16.54 14.08
N GLU A 81 -19.96 16.14 15.07
CA GLU A 81 -19.90 14.82 15.70
C GLU A 81 -21.02 13.89 15.18
N ASP A 82 -21.91 14.42 14.33
CA ASP A 82 -23.05 13.66 13.80
C ASP A 82 -22.71 13.10 12.42
N LEU A 83 -22.49 11.79 12.37
CA LEU A 83 -22.21 11.05 11.15
C LEU A 83 -23.31 11.21 10.10
N SER A 84 -24.56 11.41 10.51
CA SER A 84 -25.72 11.59 9.62
C SER A 84 -25.59 12.86 8.75
N LYS A 85 -24.80 13.83 9.22
CA LYS A 85 -24.51 15.07 8.48
C LYS A 85 -23.41 14.88 7.44
N ILE A 86 -22.81 13.70 7.34
CA ILE A 86 -21.78 13.36 6.35
C ILE A 86 -22.41 12.59 5.20
N LYS A 87 -22.43 13.23 4.02
CA LYS A 87 -22.86 12.59 2.77
C LYS A 87 -21.81 11.61 2.27
N VAL A 88 -20.54 11.99 2.29
CA VAL A 88 -19.42 11.12 1.89
C VAL A 88 -18.18 11.49 2.68
N ALA A 89 -17.45 10.50 3.21
CA ALA A 89 -16.08 10.64 3.68
C ALA A 89 -15.16 9.72 2.87
N ARG A 90 -13.99 10.21 2.47
CA ARG A 90 -13.00 9.45 1.68
C ARG A 90 -11.62 9.62 2.26
N ILE A 91 -10.84 8.56 2.25
CA ILE A 91 -9.40 8.65 2.55
C ILE A 91 -8.65 9.10 1.30
N ASP A 92 -7.82 10.13 1.45
CA ASP A 92 -6.91 10.60 0.41
C ASP A 92 -5.57 9.86 0.44
N ARG A 93 -4.75 10.07 -0.60
CA ARG A 93 -3.44 9.42 -0.70
C ARG A 93 -2.47 9.81 0.41
N SER A 94 -2.69 10.97 1.02
CA SER A 94 -1.91 11.46 2.16
C SER A 94 -2.20 10.69 3.45
N GLY A 95 -3.34 10.00 3.53
CA GLY A 95 -3.87 9.43 4.77
C GLY A 95 -4.98 10.29 5.40
N ASP A 96 -5.14 11.54 4.97
CA ASP A 96 -6.17 12.45 5.48
C ASP A 96 -7.58 12.03 5.04
N ILE A 97 -8.59 12.39 5.84
CA ILE A 97 -10.00 12.11 5.54
C ILE A 97 -10.69 13.37 5.01
N SER A 98 -11.13 13.31 3.77
CA SER A 98 -11.92 14.36 3.12
C SER A 98 -13.41 14.14 3.36
N PHE A 99 -14.14 15.19 3.79
CA PHE A 99 -15.56 15.14 4.11
C PHE A 99 -16.42 16.00 3.17
N ILE A 100 -17.56 15.44 2.76
CA ILE A 100 -18.64 16.14 2.06
C ILE A 100 -19.89 16.05 2.94
N LYS A 101 -20.43 17.20 3.34
CA LYS A 101 -21.63 17.28 4.18
C LYS A 101 -22.90 16.99 3.39
N ALA A 102 -23.89 16.42 4.06
CA ALA A 102 -25.26 16.41 3.57
C ALA A 102 -25.83 17.82 3.80
N GLU A 103 -26.42 18.40 2.75
CA GLU A 103 -27.11 19.71 2.83
C GLU A 103 -28.33 19.64 3.75
#